data_AF-A0A507BMP1-F1
#
_entry.id   AF-A0A507BMP1-F1
#
_cell.length_a   1.000
_cell.length_b   1.000
_cell.length_c   1.000
_cell.angle_alpha   90.00
_cell.angle_beta   90.00
_cell.angle_gamma   90.00
#
_symmetry.space_group_name_H-M   'P 1'
#
loop_
_entity.id
_entity.type
_entity.pdbx_description
1 polymer ?
#
loop_
_entity_poly.entity_id
_entity_poly.type
_entity_poly.pdbx_seq_one_letter_code
_entity_poly.pdbx_strand_id
1 'polypeptide(L)'
;MLKAMGFEAKVYYLERLKLYETEKPYMVAFELPVNTGSTTNHSYAPFQVHMTDAQSIKDSFSLDVHGFQFEQWPTDLKPEDFDDDDTGLLTYGF
;
A
#
# COMPACT_ATOMS: atom_id res chain seq x y z
N MET A 1 11.04 -9.98 25.53
CA MET A 1 11.04 -9.56 24.12
C MET A 1 10.20 -10.56 23.34
N LEU A 2 9.02 -10.16 22.87
CA LEU A 2 8.28 -10.94 21.87
C LEU A 2 9.01 -10.76 20.55
N LYS A 3 9.50 -11.86 19.96
CA LYS A 3 10.07 -11.86 18.62
C LYS A 3 8.92 -11.55 17.67
N ALA A 4 9.00 -10.43 16.94
CA ALA A 4 8.01 -10.12 15.92
C ALA A 4 7.89 -11.32 14.97
N MET A 5 6.69 -11.90 14.87
CA MET A 5 6.44 -13.00 13.96
C MET A 5 6.32 -12.42 12.55
N GLY A 6 7.35 -12.67 11.73
CA GLY A 6 7.34 -12.36 10.32
C GLY A 6 7.18 -13.61 9.45
N PHE A 7 6.84 -13.41 8.19
CA PHE A 7 6.72 -14.47 7.20
C PHE A 7 7.33 -14.02 5.86
N GLU A 8 7.71 -15.01 5.06
CA GLU A 8 8.27 -14.80 3.73
C GLU A 8 7.15 -14.64 2.69
N ALA A 9 7.22 -13.57 1.91
CA ALA A 9 6.22 -13.24 0.89
C ALA A 9 6.87 -12.77 -0.42
N LYS A 10 6.07 -12.75 -1.49
CA LYS A 10 6.49 -12.20 -2.79
C LYS A 10 5.73 -10.91 -3.07
N VAL A 11 6.47 -9.85 -3.35
CA VAL A 11 5.94 -8.59 -3.88
C VAL A 11 6.32 -8.48 -5.35
N TYR A 12 5.39 -8.04 -6.19
CA TYR A 12 5.61 -7.93 -7.62
C TYR A 12 5.90 -6.48 -7.99
N TYR A 13 7.13 -6.20 -8.41
CA TYR A 13 7.54 -4.86 -8.81
C TYR A 13 7.49 -4.72 -10.33
N LEU A 14 7.13 -3.53 -10.80
CA LEU A 14 7.15 -3.22 -12.23
C LEU A 14 8.59 -3.36 -12.76
N GLU A 15 8.77 -4.18 -13.79
CA GLU A 15 10.07 -4.38 -14.43
C GLU A 15 10.49 -3.12 -15.18
N ARG A 16 11.77 -2.78 -15.15
CA ARG A 16 12.33 -1.70 -15.99
C ARG A 16 12.68 -2.25 -17.36
N LEU A 17 11.67 -2.40 -18.22
CA LEU A 17 11.84 -2.87 -19.59
C LEU A 17 12.37 -1.77 -20.50
N LYS A 18 13.26 -2.11 -21.43
CA LYS A 18 13.71 -1.19 -22.51
C LYS A 18 12.54 -0.68 -23.36
N LEU A 19 11.47 -1.46 -23.45
CA LEU A 19 10.22 -1.07 -24.10
C LEU A 19 9.72 0.29 -23.60
N TYR A 20 9.91 0.60 -22.32
CA TYR A 20 9.41 1.82 -21.70
C TYR A 20 10.19 3.09 -22.09
N GLU A 21 11.33 2.93 -22.75
CA GLU A 21 12.07 4.06 -23.33
C GLU A 21 11.41 4.55 -24.63
N THR A 22 10.69 3.67 -25.32
CA THR A 22 10.03 3.97 -26.60
C THR A 22 8.51 4.00 -26.49
N GLU A 23 7.93 3.33 -25.50
CA GLU A 23 6.48 3.21 -25.30
C GLU A 23 6.10 3.59 -23.87
N LYS A 24 5.02 4.37 -23.71
CA LYS A 24 4.54 4.71 -22.37
C LYS A 24 3.90 3.47 -21.70
N PRO A 25 4.21 3.17 -20.43
CA PRO A 25 3.48 2.17 -19.66
C PRO A 25 1.98 2.49 -19.61
N TYR A 26 1.13 1.50 -19.87
CA TYR A 26 -0.32 1.66 -19.86
C TYR A 26 -1.03 0.45 -19.24
N MET A 27 -2.23 0.71 -18.71
CA MET A 27 -3.18 -0.31 -18.27
C MET A 27 -4.59 0.18 -18.58
N VAL A 28 -5.38 -0.67 -19.21
CA VAL A 28 -6.79 -0.42 -19.55
C VAL A 28 -7.64 -0.84 -18.35
N ALA A 29 -8.44 0.09 -17.84
CA ALA A 29 -9.25 -0.10 -16.62
C ALA A 29 -10.69 -0.58 -16.90
N PHE A 30 -11.01 -0.92 -18.14
CA PHE A 30 -12.32 -1.40 -18.57
C PHE A 30 -12.18 -2.69 -19.37
N GLU A 31 -13.27 -3.45 -19.43
CA GLU A 31 -13.29 -4.72 -20.17
C GLU A 31 -13.20 -4.45 -21.67
N LEU A 32 -12.24 -5.11 -22.31
CA LEU A 32 -12.11 -5.11 -23.77
C LEU A 32 -12.81 -6.36 -24.34
N PRO A 33 -13.44 -6.26 -25.52
CA PRO A 33 -13.93 -7.43 -26.23
C PRO A 33 -12.81 -8.47 -26.45
N VAL A 34 -13.19 -9.73 -26.50
CA VAL A 34 -12.27 -10.84 -26.79
C VAL A 34 -11.57 -10.57 -28.13
N ASN A 35 -10.24 -10.73 -28.17
CA ASN A 35 -9.35 -10.48 -29.32
C ASN A 35 -9.01 -9.00 -29.63
N THR A 36 -9.24 -8.06 -28.71
CA THR A 36 -8.85 -6.64 -28.91
C THR A 36 -7.35 -6.38 -28.66
N GLY A 37 -6.62 -7.37 -28.15
CA GLY A 37 -5.19 -7.27 -27.81
C GLY A 37 -4.95 -7.23 -26.30
N SER A 38 -3.73 -6.87 -25.90
CA SER A 38 -3.33 -6.79 -24.49
C SER A 38 -3.96 -5.59 -23.79
N THR A 39 -4.40 -5.78 -22.54
CA THR A 39 -4.95 -4.72 -21.68
C THR A 39 -3.87 -3.88 -20.98
N THR A 40 -2.61 -4.31 -21.04
CA THR A 40 -1.47 -3.59 -20.47
C THR A 40 -0.17 -4.01 -21.15
N ASN A 41 0.82 -3.13 -21.17
CA ASN A 41 2.22 -3.47 -21.47
C ASN A 41 3.09 -3.57 -20.21
N HIS A 42 2.49 -3.56 -19.01
CA HIS A 42 3.23 -3.76 -17.77
C HIS A 42 3.74 -5.21 -17.67
N SER A 43 5.01 -5.34 -17.32
CA SER A 43 5.61 -6.59 -16.84
C SER A 43 6.03 -6.43 -15.39
N TYR A 44 5.88 -7.50 -14.60
CA TYR A 44 6.18 -7.49 -13.17
C TYR A 44 7.11 -8.64 -12.78
N ALA A 45 8.13 -8.33 -11.98
CA ALA A 45 9.05 -9.31 -11.43
C ALA A 45 8.73 -9.59 -9.95
N PRO A 46 8.70 -10.87 -9.53
CA PRO A 46 8.57 -11.20 -8.12
C PRO A 46 9.87 -10.89 -7.38
N PHE A 47 9.75 -10.28 -6.21
CA PHE A 47 10.84 -10.05 -5.28
C PHE A 47 10.47 -10.59 -3.91
N GLN A 48 11.37 -11.38 -3.34
CA GLN A 48 11.19 -12.01 -2.03
C GLN A 48 11.37 -10.96 -0.94
N VAL A 49 10.40 -10.85 -0.04
CA VAL A 49 10.45 -9.92 1.10
C VAL A 49 10.05 -10.61 2.38
N HIS A 50 10.67 -10.17 3.47
CA HIS A 50 10.25 -10.55 4.81
C HIS A 50 9.19 -9.54 5.30
N MET A 51 7.98 -10.02 5.54
CA MET A 51 6.88 -9.22 6.06
C MET A 51 6.78 -9.42 7.57
N THR A 52 6.63 -8.31 8.30
CA THR A 52 6.51 -8.31 9.76
C THR A 52 5.36 -7.40 10.16
N ASP A 53 4.69 -7.73 11.27
CA ASP A 53 3.71 -6.84 11.89
C ASP A 53 4.36 -5.50 12.29
N ALA A 54 3.95 -4.41 11.62
CA ALA A 54 4.48 -3.08 11.84
C ALA A 54 4.18 -2.55 13.26
N GLN A 55 3.08 -2.96 13.89
CA GLN A 55 2.74 -2.52 15.25
C GLN A 55 3.77 -3.00 16.27
N SER A 56 4.38 -4.16 16.04
CA SER A 56 5.40 -4.74 16.91
C SER A 56 6.76 -4.04 16.86
N ILE A 57 7.00 -3.23 15.82
CA ILE A 57 8.25 -2.52 15.57
C ILE A 57 8.04 -1.03 15.30
N LYS A 58 6.89 -0.47 15.72
CA LYS A 58 6.46 0.90 15.42
C LYS A 58 7.50 1.97 15.76
N ASP A 59 8.25 1.75 16.84
CA ASP A 59 9.29 2.67 17.33
C ASP A 59 10.57 2.66 16.46
N SER A 60 10.68 1.73 15.51
CA SER A 60 11.80 1.64 14.56
C SER A 60 11.64 2.58 13.36
N PHE A 61 10.44 3.11 13.12
CA PHE A 61 10.15 3.98 11.98
C PHE A 61 10.39 5.45 12.34
N SER A 62 11.01 6.19 11.41
CA SER A 62 11.34 7.60 11.58
C SER A 62 11.24 8.32 10.23
N LEU A 63 10.88 9.61 10.27
CA LEU A 63 10.74 10.43 9.07
C LEU A 63 12.05 10.52 8.27
N ASP A 64 13.20 10.63 8.94
CA ASP A 64 14.50 10.82 8.27
C ASP A 64 14.95 9.61 7.46
N VAL A 65 14.66 8.39 7.94
CA VAL A 65 15.11 7.15 7.30
C VAL A 65 14.04 6.57 6.39
N HIS A 66 12.78 6.59 6.84
CA HIS A 66 11.69 5.87 6.18
C HIS A 66 10.71 6.80 5.45
N GLY A 67 10.76 8.11 5.70
CA GLY A 67 9.79 9.08 5.16
C GLY A 67 8.41 9.01 5.84
N PHE A 68 8.24 8.13 6.83
CA PHE A 68 7.04 8.01 7.66
C PHE A 68 7.43 7.56 9.07
N GLN A 69 6.57 7.83 10.05
CA GLN A 69 6.71 7.33 11.42
C GLN A 69 5.34 7.03 12.00
N PHE A 70 5.30 6.18 13.04
CA PHE A 70 4.08 6.00 13.82
C PHE A 70 4.00 7.10 14.87
N GLU A 71 2.82 7.70 15.00
CA GLU A 71 2.52 8.66 16.05
C GLU A 71 1.21 8.27 16.73
N GLN A 72 1.23 8.23 18.07
CA GLN A 72 0.05 7.91 18.85
C GLN A 72 -0.56 9.21 19.35
N TRP A 73 -1.68 9.60 18.75
CA TRP A 73 -2.44 10.76 19.16
C TRP A 73 -3.48 10.33 20.20
N PRO A 74 -3.53 10.98 21.37
CA PRO A 74 -4.60 10.72 22.33
C PRO A 74 -5.92 11.13 21.67
N THR A 75 -6.89 10.22 21.68
CA THR A 75 -8.24 10.47 21.20
C THR A 75 -9.22 9.98 22.25
N ASP A 76 -10.25 10.77 22.50
CA ASP A 76 -11.40 10.38 23.32
C ASP A 76 -12.44 9.61 22.50
N LEU A 77 -12.23 9.50 21.18
CA LEU A 77 -13.08 8.74 20.28
C LEU A 77 -12.95 7.25 20.57
N LYS A 78 -14.09 6.61 20.74
CA LYS A 78 -14.23 5.18 20.91
C LYS A 78 -14.61 4.54 19.58
N PRO A 79 -14.38 3.22 19.39
CA PRO A 79 -14.79 2.53 18.18
C PRO A 79 -16.27 2.75 17.83
N GLU A 80 -17.14 2.82 18.83
CA GLU A 80 -18.59 3.03 18.63
C GLU A 80 -18.94 4.40 18.03
N ASP A 81 -18.05 5.40 18.16
CA ASP A 81 -18.24 6.72 17.55
C ASP A 81 -18.07 6.70 16.01
N PHE A 82 -17.57 5.58 15.45
CA PHE A 82 -17.38 5.39 14.00
C PHE A 82 -18.42 4.47 13.35
N ASP A 83 -19.29 3.84 14.15
CA ASP A 83 -20.34 2.94 13.67
C ASP A 83 -21.66 3.68 13.37
N ASP A 84 -21.72 4.99 13.64
CA ASP A 84 -22.92 5.82 13.46
C ASP A 84 -22.76 6.68 12.18
N ASP A 85 -23.41 6.25 11.09
CA ASP A 85 -23.43 6.90 9.76
C ASP A 85 -23.95 8.37 9.78
N ASP A 86 -24.46 8.85 10.92
CA ASP A 86 -25.09 10.17 11.09
C ASP A 86 -24.25 11.16 11.93
N THR A 87 -23.04 10.78 12.38
CA THR A 87 -22.15 11.72 13.05
C THR A 87 -21.28 12.43 12.01
N GLY A 88 -21.57 13.72 11.77
CA GLY A 88 -20.86 14.61 10.84
C GLY A 88 -19.38 14.89 11.18
N LEU A 89 -18.62 13.90 11.65
CA LEU A 89 -17.18 13.96 11.94
C LEU A 89 -16.32 14.20 10.69
N LEU A 90 -16.88 14.14 9.49
CA LEU A 90 -16.23 14.59 8.26
C LEU A 90 -16.22 16.13 8.08
N THR A 91 -16.73 16.91 9.03
CA THR A 91 -16.80 18.39 8.92
C THR A 91 -15.68 19.16 9.63
N TYR A 92 -14.82 18.51 10.42
CA TYR A 92 -13.63 19.16 10.96
C TYR A 92 -12.38 18.64 10.26
N GLY A 93 -12.00 19.37 9.21
CA GLY A 93 -10.78 19.15 8.45
C GLY A 93 -9.52 19.33 9.30
N PHE A 94 -8.57 18.44 9.03
CA PHE A 94 -7.14 18.73 9.10
C PHE A 94 -6.66 19.14 7.72
#